data_AF-A0A804UKT7-F1
#
_entry.id   AF-A0A804UKT7-F1
#
_cell.length_a   1.000
_cell.length_b   1.000
_cell.length_c   1.000
_cell.angle_alpha   90.00
_cell.angle_beta   90.00
_cell.angle_gamma   90.00
#
_symmetry.space_group_name_H-M   'P 1'
#
loop_
_entity.id
_entity.type
_entity.pdbx_description
1 polymer ?
#
loop_
_entity_poly.entity_id
_entity_poly.type
_entity_poly.pdbx_seq_one_letter_code
_entity_poly.pdbx_strand_id
1 'polypeptide(L)'
;PPHPPHTHTLALDTQATVAAIRPGISARPTVPGSTAASAAPLPASSQWPRALGSGPLHTGRRPCISLYDELEISSIRFPAAAIRSKFPGHSYAVLFSSRGQPSPAEAAEIIAHLKDKSIEELQRLLKEKEAYNAFFNTFDQVKTQNNVRGELRKETLQLARENLEKEQRILELGNQCTIIRTTQLAAAQDRLTDLERQKDDIMRSYSPAALLDKLQTSMAKLDEESEELQQKFLAKDIDFPHLVQKYKKLRTAYHKQALLHLAGQT
;
A
#
# COMPACT_ATOMS: atom_id res chain seq x y z
N PRO A 1 -9.01 -70.15 7.57
CA PRO A 1 -8.30 -69.74 6.33
C PRO A 1 -7.06 -68.89 6.68
N PRO A 2 -6.02 -68.85 5.84
CA PRO A 2 -4.64 -68.56 6.28
C PRO A 2 -4.29 -67.08 6.49
N HIS A 3 -3.07 -66.88 7.01
CA HIS A 3 -2.45 -65.63 7.48
C HIS A 3 -2.09 -64.58 6.39
N PRO A 4 -1.79 -63.32 6.80
CA PRO A 4 -1.50 -62.18 5.90
C PRO A 4 -0.01 -62.12 5.48
N PRO A 5 0.40 -61.13 4.67
CA PRO A 5 1.15 -59.97 5.23
C PRO A 5 0.77 -58.64 4.51
N HIS A 6 1.42 -57.46 4.60
CA HIS A 6 2.67 -56.96 5.21
C HIS A 6 2.49 -55.51 5.77
N THR A 7 3.51 -54.99 6.46
CA THR A 7 3.70 -53.60 6.94
C THR A 7 4.83 -52.89 6.19
N HIS A 8 4.81 -51.54 6.04
CA HIS A 8 5.94 -50.57 5.98
C HIS A 8 5.29 -49.15 5.83
N THR A 9 5.47 -48.07 6.61
CA THR A 9 6.53 -47.49 7.47
C THR A 9 7.54 -46.58 6.74
N LEU A 10 7.76 -45.36 7.29
CA LEU A 10 8.72 -44.29 6.93
C LEU A 10 8.33 -43.41 5.71
N ALA A 11 8.80 -42.16 5.57
CA ALA A 11 9.18 -41.07 6.51
C ALA A 11 9.43 -39.78 5.67
N LEU A 12 9.56 -38.63 6.35
CA LEU A 12 10.30 -37.38 5.99
C LEU A 12 10.94 -37.31 4.57
N ASP A 13 10.87 -36.18 3.84
CA ASP A 13 11.67 -35.02 4.25
C ASP A 13 11.29 -33.65 3.65
N THR A 14 11.96 -32.62 4.16
CA THR A 14 11.76 -31.19 3.90
C THR A 14 12.81 -30.67 2.91
N GLN A 15 12.44 -29.87 1.89
CA GLN A 15 13.40 -29.02 1.18
C GLN A 15 12.87 -27.60 0.96
N ALA A 16 13.62 -26.64 1.50
CA ALA A 16 13.47 -25.22 1.23
C ALA A 16 14.50 -24.77 0.18
N THR A 17 14.11 -23.89 -0.73
CA THR A 17 15.02 -23.32 -1.73
C THR A 17 15.23 -21.83 -1.47
N VAL A 18 16.40 -21.48 -0.96
CA VAL A 18 16.88 -20.09 -0.86
C VAL A 18 17.92 -19.89 -1.95
N ALA A 19 17.65 -18.96 -2.88
CA ALA A 19 18.60 -18.55 -3.92
C ALA A 19 19.08 -17.12 -3.64
N ALA A 20 20.39 -16.95 -3.47
CA ALA A 20 21.02 -15.67 -3.15
C ALA A 20 21.35 -14.85 -4.41
N ILE A 21 21.29 -13.52 -4.28
CA ILE A 21 21.89 -12.57 -5.23
C ILE A 21 22.90 -11.72 -4.46
N ARG A 22 24.14 -11.66 -4.96
CA ARG A 22 25.27 -10.88 -4.41
C ARG A 22 25.60 -9.70 -5.35
N PRO A 23 26.17 -8.58 -4.85
CA PRO A 23 26.32 -7.34 -5.62
C PRO A 23 27.70 -7.19 -6.31
N GLY A 24 27.75 -6.32 -7.32
CA GLY A 24 28.99 -5.82 -7.95
C GLY A 24 29.25 -4.34 -7.62
N ILE A 25 30.53 -3.96 -7.50
CA ILE A 25 31.03 -2.63 -7.09
C ILE A 25 32.00 -2.10 -8.17
N SER A 26 32.24 -0.77 -8.16
CA SER A 26 33.33 -0.01 -8.84
C SER A 26 32.90 0.71 -10.13
N ALA A 27 33.35 1.93 -10.47
CA ALA A 27 34.37 2.81 -9.89
C ALA A 27 34.03 4.32 -10.02
N ARG A 28 34.82 5.19 -9.38
CA ARG A 28 34.79 6.67 -9.45
C ARG A 28 35.99 7.21 -10.25
N PRO A 29 35.89 8.39 -10.90
CA PRO A 29 36.99 9.35 -10.93
C PRO A 29 36.59 10.78 -10.49
N THR A 30 37.55 11.70 -10.44
CA THR A 30 37.50 12.98 -9.68
C THR A 30 37.56 14.24 -10.57
N VAL A 31 37.08 15.37 -10.01
CA VAL A 31 36.85 16.74 -10.58
C VAL A 31 38.15 17.52 -10.93
N PRO A 32 38.10 18.68 -11.66
CA PRO A 32 37.99 20.00 -10.97
C PRO A 32 37.34 21.20 -11.73
N GLY A 33 36.88 22.21 -10.96
CA GLY A 33 36.68 23.64 -11.36
C GLY A 33 35.32 24.04 -12.00
N SER A 34 34.77 25.27 -11.84
CA SER A 34 35.14 26.40 -10.95
C SER A 34 34.03 27.50 -10.84
N THR A 35 33.95 28.17 -9.67
CA THR A 35 33.49 29.57 -9.37
C THR A 35 32.02 30.05 -9.43
N ALA A 36 31.70 30.89 -8.42
CA ALA A 36 30.72 32.00 -8.32
C ALA A 36 29.20 31.68 -8.42
N ALA A 37 28.35 31.81 -7.38
CA ALA A 37 28.06 32.91 -6.43
C ALA A 37 26.84 33.77 -6.83
N SER A 38 25.75 33.66 -6.07
CA SER A 38 24.83 34.77 -5.76
C SER A 38 23.98 34.41 -4.53
N ALA A 39 23.76 35.37 -3.64
CA ALA A 39 22.97 35.23 -2.42
C ALA A 39 21.71 36.10 -2.49
N ALA A 40 20.59 35.63 -1.93
CA ALA A 40 19.40 36.42 -1.54
C ALA A 40 18.45 35.54 -0.69
N PRO A 41 17.48 36.10 0.07
CA PRO A 41 17.36 35.73 1.48
C PRO A 41 16.07 35.02 1.91
N LEU A 42 16.09 34.50 3.13
CA LEU A 42 14.93 33.98 3.86
C LEU A 42 13.95 35.11 4.23
N PRO A 43 12.62 34.92 4.09
CA PRO A 43 11.63 35.69 4.82
C PRO A 43 11.44 35.12 6.23
N ALA A 44 11.33 36.02 7.21
CA ALA A 44 11.11 35.67 8.61
C ALA A 44 9.61 35.56 8.96
N SER A 45 9.34 34.90 10.09
CA SER A 45 8.16 35.10 10.95
C SER A 45 6.76 34.85 10.35
N SER A 46 6.16 33.73 10.78
CA SER A 46 4.73 33.72 11.11
C SER A 46 4.53 33.00 12.44
N GLN A 47 3.71 33.61 13.29
CA GLN A 47 3.64 33.31 14.72
C GLN A 47 2.83 32.03 14.98
N TRP A 48 3.32 31.19 15.90
CA TRP A 48 2.51 30.18 16.57
C TRP A 48 2.33 30.60 18.03
N PRO A 49 1.10 30.61 18.58
CA PRO A 49 0.86 31.05 19.94
C PRO A 49 1.42 30.05 20.95
N ARG A 50 2.15 30.56 21.96
CA ARG A 50 2.49 29.79 23.16
C ARG A 50 1.22 29.55 23.98
N ALA A 51 0.95 28.30 24.32
CA ALA A 51 0.14 27.93 25.48
C ALA A 51 1.05 27.18 26.47
N LEU A 52 1.31 27.79 27.62
CA LEU A 52 1.92 27.15 28.77
C LEU A 52 0.81 26.49 29.60
N GLY A 53 0.93 25.20 29.88
CA GLY A 53 0.03 24.44 30.73
C GLY A 53 0.72 23.18 31.24
N SER A 54 1.10 23.17 32.51
CA SER A 54 2.01 22.16 33.07
C SER A 54 1.29 21.07 33.86
N GLY A 55 1.53 19.81 33.46
CA GLY A 55 1.45 18.60 34.29
C GLY A 55 0.07 17.92 34.43
N PRO A 56 0.02 16.73 35.07
CA PRO A 56 1.09 15.75 35.30
C PRO A 56 0.79 14.37 34.66
N LEU A 57 1.78 13.45 34.69
CA LEU A 57 1.64 12.09 34.15
C LEU A 57 0.48 11.30 34.80
N HIS A 58 -0.24 10.54 33.98
CA HIS A 58 -0.99 9.36 34.42
C HIS A 58 -0.75 8.18 33.48
N THR A 59 -0.39 7.05 34.07
CA THR A 59 -0.23 5.76 33.39
C THR A 59 -1.58 5.23 32.92
N GLY A 60 -1.74 5.05 31.62
CA GLY A 60 -2.99 4.54 31.04
C GLY A 60 -2.77 3.77 29.75
N ARG A 61 -2.52 2.46 29.86
CA ARG A 61 -2.77 1.55 28.74
C ARG A 61 -4.26 1.66 28.38
N ARG A 62 -4.59 2.25 27.23
CA ARG A 62 -5.87 2.02 26.55
C ARG A 62 -5.62 1.11 25.35
N PRO A 63 -6.27 -0.07 25.28
CA PRO A 63 -6.25 -0.88 24.08
C PRO A 63 -7.20 -0.26 23.05
N CYS A 64 -6.66 0.26 21.95
CA CYS A 64 -7.47 0.61 20.77
C CYS A 64 -7.74 -0.66 19.96
N ILE A 65 -8.77 -1.39 20.38
CA ILE A 65 -9.56 -2.25 19.49
C ILE A 65 -10.87 -1.49 19.23
N SER A 66 -11.43 -1.63 18.03
CA SER A 66 -12.59 -0.88 17.51
C SER A 66 -12.22 0.53 17.02
N LEU A 67 -12.57 0.97 15.80
CA LEU A 67 -13.44 0.38 14.77
C LEU A 67 -12.71 0.16 13.44
N TYR A 68 -13.41 -0.52 12.52
CA TYR A 68 -13.25 -0.28 11.08
C TYR A 68 -13.59 1.20 10.81
N ASP A 69 -12.59 2.07 10.65
CA ASP A 69 -12.74 3.24 9.79
C ASP A 69 -12.51 2.74 8.35
N GLU A 70 -13.54 2.60 7.51
CA GLU A 70 -14.29 3.72 6.91
C GLU A 70 -13.37 4.82 6.32
N LEU A 71 -12.14 4.46 5.94
CA LEU A 71 -11.39 5.20 4.92
C LEU A 71 -11.65 4.60 3.53
N GLU A 72 -12.90 4.81 3.13
CA GLU A 72 -13.25 5.40 1.85
C GLU A 72 -12.39 5.02 0.63
N ILE A 73 -12.92 4.11 -0.18
CA ILE A 73 -12.70 4.13 -1.63
C ILE A 73 -13.64 5.20 -2.26
N SER A 74 -13.77 6.38 -1.62
CA SER A 74 -14.67 7.47 -2.05
C SER A 74 -14.20 8.17 -3.33
N SER A 75 -12.98 7.86 -3.78
CA SER A 75 -12.42 8.33 -5.05
C SER A 75 -12.12 7.22 -6.07
N ILE A 76 -12.77 6.06 -5.99
CA ILE A 76 -13.26 5.42 -7.23
C ILE A 76 -14.71 5.85 -7.41
N ARG A 77 -14.88 7.14 -7.74
CA ARG A 77 -16.09 7.60 -8.42
C ARG A 77 -16.13 6.89 -9.76
N PHE A 78 -16.72 5.69 -9.80
CA PHE A 78 -17.12 5.07 -11.06
C PHE A 78 -17.97 6.10 -11.81
N PRO A 79 -17.52 6.59 -12.98
CA PRO A 79 -18.36 7.44 -13.76
C PRO A 79 -19.49 6.57 -14.31
N ALA A 80 -20.66 6.62 -13.66
CA ALA A 80 -21.92 6.12 -14.22
C ALA A 80 -22.20 6.72 -15.62
N ALA A 81 -21.55 7.86 -15.93
CA ALA A 81 -21.51 8.51 -17.24
C ALA A 81 -20.57 7.86 -18.28
N ALA A 82 -19.74 6.87 -17.95
CA ALA A 82 -18.75 6.29 -18.87
C ALA A 82 -19.13 4.94 -19.49
N ILE A 83 -20.34 4.42 -19.25
CA ILE A 83 -20.94 3.38 -20.12
C ILE A 83 -21.52 4.08 -21.37
N ARG A 84 -20.68 4.84 -22.09
CA ARG A 84 -21.11 5.68 -23.23
C ARG A 84 -20.01 5.92 -24.29
N SER A 85 -19.31 4.87 -24.72
CA SER A 85 -18.35 4.98 -25.83
C SER A 85 -18.10 3.69 -26.62
N LYS A 86 -19.06 2.73 -26.64
CA LYS A 86 -18.93 1.49 -27.44
C LYS A 86 -20.10 1.23 -28.42
N PHE A 87 -20.74 2.29 -28.92
CA PHE A 87 -21.66 2.20 -30.05
C PHE A 87 -21.37 3.30 -31.07
N PRO A 88 -20.63 3.00 -32.16
CA PRO A 88 -20.64 3.85 -33.34
C PRO A 88 -21.96 3.65 -34.11
N GLY A 89 -22.76 4.71 -34.21
CA GLY A 89 -23.63 4.91 -35.37
C GLY A 89 -24.98 4.19 -35.45
N HIS A 90 -25.51 3.60 -34.37
CA HIS A 90 -26.90 3.11 -34.37
C HIS A 90 -27.81 4.03 -33.54
N SER A 91 -28.72 4.70 -34.24
CA SER A 91 -29.68 5.63 -33.67
C SER A 91 -30.62 4.90 -32.71
N TYR A 92 -30.65 5.33 -31.44
CA TYR A 92 -31.67 4.91 -30.48
C TYR A 92 -33.08 5.46 -30.80
N ALA A 93 -33.27 6.11 -31.96
CA ALA A 93 -34.58 6.43 -32.52
C ALA A 93 -35.19 5.26 -33.32
N VAL A 94 -35.05 4.02 -32.83
CA VAL A 94 -36.12 3.04 -33.05
C VAL A 94 -37.21 3.42 -32.05
N LEU A 95 -38.12 4.27 -32.52
CA LEU A 95 -39.40 4.52 -31.87
C LEU A 95 -39.97 3.15 -31.46
N PHE A 96 -40.33 2.99 -30.18
CA PHE A 96 -41.17 1.86 -29.76
C PHE A 96 -42.51 2.01 -30.49
N SER A 97 -42.60 1.38 -31.66
CA SER A 97 -43.76 1.48 -32.51
C SER A 97 -44.94 0.84 -31.78
N SER A 98 -45.95 1.68 -31.53
CA SER A 98 -47.34 1.37 -31.19
C SER A 98 -47.61 0.11 -30.35
N ARG A 99 -48.21 0.33 -29.17
CA ARG A 99 -48.91 -0.69 -28.38
C ARG A 99 -49.81 -1.59 -29.25
N GLY A 100 -49.34 -2.81 -29.52
CA GLY A 100 -50.19 -4.00 -29.70
C GLY A 100 -51.22 -4.01 -30.83
N GLN A 101 -51.15 -3.10 -31.80
CA GLN A 101 -52.00 -3.13 -33.00
C GLN A 101 -51.13 -2.99 -34.25
N PRO A 102 -51.30 -3.88 -35.25
CA PRO A 102 -50.60 -3.76 -36.53
C PRO A 102 -51.02 -2.46 -37.24
N SER A 103 -50.09 -1.88 -37.98
CA SER A 103 -50.37 -0.78 -38.92
C SER A 103 -51.47 -1.22 -39.91
N PRO A 104 -52.34 -0.31 -40.39
CA PRO A 104 -53.35 -0.66 -41.40
C PRO A 104 -52.78 -1.36 -42.65
N ALA A 105 -51.53 -1.08 -43.01
CA ALA A 105 -50.82 -1.78 -44.09
C ALA A 105 -50.44 -3.22 -43.71
N GLU A 106 -49.87 -3.43 -42.52
CA GLU A 106 -49.51 -4.76 -41.98
C GLU A 106 -50.77 -5.63 -41.79
N ALA A 107 -51.87 -5.04 -41.30
CA ALA A 107 -53.16 -5.70 -41.19
C ALA A 107 -53.72 -6.12 -42.55
N ALA A 108 -53.58 -5.28 -43.59
CA ALA A 108 -53.99 -5.63 -44.95
C ALA A 108 -53.16 -6.76 -45.55
N GLU A 109 -51.85 -6.79 -45.30
CA GLU A 109 -50.93 -7.87 -45.69
C GLU A 109 -51.32 -9.22 -45.04
N ILE A 110 -51.59 -9.22 -43.73
CA ILE A 110 -52.08 -10.40 -43.00
C ILE A 110 -53.42 -10.87 -43.56
N ILE A 111 -54.36 -9.96 -43.85
CA ILE A 111 -55.66 -10.28 -44.42
C ILE A 111 -55.53 -10.85 -45.85
N ALA A 112 -54.60 -10.36 -46.66
CA ALA A 112 -54.32 -10.92 -47.99
C ALA A 112 -53.82 -12.37 -47.88
N HIS A 113 -52.80 -12.61 -47.05
CA HIS A 113 -52.26 -13.95 -46.83
C HIS A 113 -53.25 -14.97 -46.23
N LEU A 114 -54.30 -14.50 -45.54
CA LEU A 114 -55.39 -15.37 -45.05
C LEU A 114 -56.48 -15.64 -46.10
N LYS A 115 -56.69 -14.74 -47.07
CA LYS A 115 -57.69 -14.93 -48.15
C LYS A 115 -57.27 -15.97 -49.18
N ASP A 116 -55.95 -16.12 -49.39
CA ASP A 116 -55.39 -17.07 -50.35
C ASP A 116 -55.29 -18.51 -49.79
N LYS A 117 -55.88 -18.78 -48.63
CA LYS A 117 -55.83 -20.08 -47.93
C LYS A 117 -57.11 -20.89 -48.06
N SER A 118 -56.98 -22.21 -48.18
CA SER A 118 -58.14 -23.11 -48.23
C SER A 118 -58.84 -23.19 -46.87
N ILE A 119 -60.09 -23.66 -46.85
CA ILE A 119 -60.87 -23.81 -45.61
C ILE A 119 -60.19 -24.82 -44.67
N GLU A 120 -59.62 -25.88 -45.22
CA GLU A 120 -58.87 -26.91 -44.49
C GLU A 120 -57.59 -26.31 -43.88
N GLU A 121 -56.87 -25.47 -44.63
CA GLU A 121 -55.70 -24.77 -44.11
C GLU A 121 -56.06 -23.77 -43.01
N LEU A 122 -57.14 -23.00 -43.16
CA LEU A 122 -57.62 -22.07 -42.12
C LEU A 122 -58.09 -22.80 -40.87
N GLN A 123 -58.81 -23.91 -41.01
CA GLN A 123 -59.18 -24.77 -39.87
C GLN A 123 -57.95 -25.38 -39.19
N ARG A 124 -56.92 -25.73 -39.96
CA ARG A 124 -55.64 -26.21 -39.42
C ARG A 124 -54.91 -25.10 -38.66
N LEU A 125 -54.82 -23.88 -39.21
CA LEU A 125 -54.24 -22.73 -38.52
C LEU A 125 -54.96 -22.36 -37.21
N LEU A 126 -56.26 -22.65 -37.10
CA LEU A 126 -57.05 -22.44 -35.87
C LEU A 126 -56.89 -23.56 -34.83
N LYS A 127 -56.54 -24.79 -35.23
CA LYS A 127 -56.46 -25.98 -34.37
C LYS A 127 -55.03 -26.37 -33.98
N GLU A 128 -54.08 -26.22 -34.90
CA GLU A 128 -52.69 -26.62 -34.74
C GLU A 128 -51.80 -25.41 -34.47
N LYS A 129 -51.23 -25.35 -33.25
CA LYS A 129 -50.35 -24.28 -32.81
C LYS A 129 -49.08 -24.20 -33.66
N GLU A 130 -48.61 -25.33 -34.15
CA GLU A 130 -47.40 -25.47 -34.96
C GLU A 130 -47.63 -24.89 -36.36
N ALA A 131 -48.80 -25.16 -36.96
CA ALA A 131 -49.22 -24.55 -38.23
C ALA A 131 -49.39 -23.03 -38.09
N TYR A 132 -50.04 -22.57 -37.00
CA TYR A 132 -50.18 -21.15 -36.69
C TYR A 132 -48.82 -20.44 -36.58
N ASN A 133 -47.88 -21.03 -35.82
CA ASN A 133 -46.53 -20.47 -35.68
C ASN A 133 -45.74 -20.51 -36.99
N ALA A 134 -45.88 -21.56 -37.81
CA ALA A 134 -45.24 -21.62 -39.12
C ALA A 134 -45.72 -20.48 -40.04
N PHE A 135 -47.04 -20.23 -40.07
CA PHE A 135 -47.63 -19.09 -40.77
C PHE A 135 -47.16 -17.74 -40.20
N PHE A 136 -47.15 -17.57 -38.87
CA PHE A 136 -46.65 -16.31 -38.28
C PHE A 136 -45.18 -16.03 -38.61
N ASN A 137 -44.36 -17.07 -38.80
CA ASN A 137 -42.97 -16.91 -39.21
C ASN A 137 -42.77 -16.69 -40.73
N THR A 138 -43.82 -16.67 -41.57
CA THR A 138 -43.66 -16.28 -42.98
C THR A 138 -43.52 -14.78 -43.15
N PHE A 139 -44.11 -13.97 -42.26
CA PHE A 139 -44.06 -12.51 -42.29
C PHE A 139 -42.66 -11.98 -41.94
N ASP A 140 -42.11 -11.10 -42.79
CA ASP A 140 -40.76 -10.56 -42.61
C ASP A 140 -40.63 -9.63 -41.39
N GLN A 141 -41.73 -9.01 -40.95
CA GLN A 141 -41.78 -8.25 -39.70
C GLN A 141 -41.49 -9.17 -38.48
N VAL A 142 -42.07 -10.37 -38.45
CA VAL A 142 -41.89 -11.35 -37.38
C VAL A 142 -40.48 -11.96 -37.43
N LYS A 143 -39.95 -12.26 -38.62
CA LYS A 143 -38.55 -12.69 -38.78
C LYS A 143 -37.57 -11.62 -38.29
N THR A 144 -37.76 -10.37 -38.70
CA THR A 144 -36.95 -9.22 -38.28
C THR A 144 -36.98 -9.04 -36.76
N GLN A 145 -38.17 -9.06 -36.15
CA GLN A 145 -38.33 -8.93 -34.70
C GLN A 145 -37.68 -10.10 -33.94
N ASN A 146 -37.85 -11.33 -34.43
CA ASN A 146 -37.21 -12.52 -33.85
C ASN A 146 -35.68 -12.44 -33.93
N ASN A 147 -35.13 -11.92 -35.05
CA ASN A 147 -33.70 -11.71 -35.23
C ASN A 147 -33.15 -10.63 -34.28
N VAL A 148 -33.79 -9.46 -34.21
CA VAL A 148 -33.41 -8.38 -33.26
C VAL A 148 -33.44 -8.88 -31.82
N ARG A 149 -34.46 -9.66 -31.43
CA ARG A 149 -34.51 -10.29 -30.10
C ARG A 149 -33.40 -11.33 -29.89
N GLY A 150 -32.97 -12.01 -30.95
CA GLY A 150 -31.85 -12.95 -30.95
C GLY A 150 -30.51 -12.25 -30.70
N GLU A 151 -30.21 -11.22 -31.48
CA GLU A 151 -28.97 -10.44 -31.33
C GLU A 151 -28.91 -9.73 -29.98
N LEU A 152 -29.99 -9.07 -29.54
CA LEU A 152 -30.04 -8.42 -28.23
C LEU A 152 -29.75 -9.40 -27.08
N ARG A 153 -30.22 -10.65 -27.17
CA ARG A 153 -29.89 -11.71 -26.19
C ARG A 153 -28.42 -12.10 -26.25
N LYS A 154 -27.83 -12.23 -27.45
CA LYS A 154 -26.39 -12.54 -27.61
C LYS A 154 -25.52 -11.42 -27.04
N GLU A 155 -25.80 -10.18 -27.38
CA GLU A 155 -25.11 -8.99 -26.86
C GLU A 155 -25.23 -8.90 -25.33
N THR A 156 -26.42 -9.12 -24.78
CA THR A 156 -26.64 -9.11 -23.32
C THR A 156 -25.81 -10.20 -22.62
N LEU A 157 -25.75 -11.41 -23.18
CA LEU A 157 -24.92 -12.51 -22.64
C LEU A 157 -23.42 -12.23 -22.77
N GLN A 158 -22.99 -11.61 -23.88
CA GLN A 158 -21.59 -11.23 -24.07
C GLN A 158 -21.16 -10.13 -23.09
N LEU A 159 -21.96 -9.08 -22.93
CA LEU A 159 -21.74 -8.03 -21.93
C LEU A 159 -21.71 -8.58 -20.50
N ALA A 160 -22.60 -9.52 -20.17
CA ALA A 160 -22.58 -10.17 -18.86
C ALA A 160 -21.27 -10.94 -18.60
N ARG A 161 -20.74 -11.66 -19.59
CA ARG A 161 -19.43 -12.35 -19.49
C ARG A 161 -18.28 -11.38 -19.31
N GLU A 162 -18.21 -10.34 -20.14
CA GLU A 162 -17.15 -9.32 -20.04
C GLU A 162 -17.20 -8.55 -18.72
N ASN A 163 -18.39 -8.33 -18.16
CA ASN A 163 -18.52 -7.67 -16.86
C ASN A 163 -18.00 -8.57 -15.73
N LEU A 164 -18.27 -9.88 -15.78
CA LEU A 164 -17.73 -10.88 -14.84
C LEU A 164 -16.20 -10.95 -14.89
N GLU A 165 -15.60 -10.90 -16.09
CA GLU A 165 -14.14 -10.85 -16.27
C GLU A 165 -13.54 -9.54 -15.70
N LYS A 166 -14.19 -8.40 -15.95
CA LYS A 166 -13.78 -7.10 -15.40
C LYS A 166 -13.88 -7.08 -13.87
N GLU A 167 -14.93 -7.68 -13.30
CA GLU A 167 -15.10 -7.83 -11.84
C GLU A 167 -13.95 -8.65 -11.23
N GLN A 168 -13.63 -9.80 -11.81
CA GLN A 168 -12.49 -10.62 -11.39
C GLN A 168 -11.17 -9.82 -11.45
N ARG A 169 -10.95 -9.04 -12.51
CA ARG A 169 -9.75 -8.21 -12.65
C ARG A 169 -9.70 -7.05 -11.65
N ILE A 170 -10.84 -6.45 -11.32
CA ILE A 170 -10.94 -5.40 -10.28
C ILE A 170 -10.58 -5.98 -8.91
N LEU A 171 -11.08 -7.18 -8.57
CA LEU A 171 -10.75 -7.87 -7.32
C LEU A 171 -9.25 -8.20 -7.23
N GLU A 172 -8.65 -8.69 -8.31
CA GLU A 172 -7.21 -8.98 -8.38
C GLU A 172 -6.37 -7.71 -8.15
N LEU A 173 -6.70 -6.60 -8.83
CA LEU A 173 -6.03 -5.32 -8.66
C LEU A 173 -6.23 -4.74 -7.25
N GLY A 174 -7.43 -4.87 -6.67
CA GLY A 174 -7.71 -4.47 -5.30
C GLY A 174 -6.88 -5.25 -4.28
N ASN A 175 -6.68 -6.55 -4.49
CA ASN A 175 -5.80 -7.39 -3.67
C ASN A 175 -4.34 -6.96 -3.81
N GLN A 176 -3.85 -6.69 -5.03
CA GLN A 176 -2.49 -6.17 -5.26
C GLN A 176 -2.28 -4.82 -4.57
N CYS A 177 -3.20 -3.87 -4.73
CA CYS A 177 -3.16 -2.58 -4.03
C CYS A 177 -3.16 -2.74 -2.50
N THR A 178 -3.92 -3.70 -1.98
CA THR A 178 -3.96 -4.00 -0.54
C THR A 178 -2.62 -4.52 -0.05
N ILE A 179 -2.01 -5.49 -0.74
CA ILE A 179 -0.68 -6.05 -0.42
C ILE A 179 0.39 -4.96 -0.48
N ILE A 180 0.39 -4.12 -1.52
CA ILE A 180 1.34 -3.01 -1.66
C ILE A 180 1.17 -2.02 -0.49
N ARG A 181 -0.07 -1.63 -0.17
CA ARG A 181 -0.34 -0.70 0.94
C ARG A 181 0.09 -1.27 2.29
N THR A 182 -0.20 -2.53 2.60
CA THR A 182 0.15 -3.13 3.90
C THR A 182 1.66 -3.35 4.04
N THR A 183 2.33 -3.84 2.98
CA THR A 183 3.78 -4.05 3.01
C THR A 183 4.58 -2.74 3.08
N GLN A 184 4.16 -1.70 2.35
CA GLN A 184 4.76 -0.37 2.45
C GLN A 184 4.51 0.27 3.82
N LEU A 185 3.32 0.11 4.38
CA LEU A 185 2.99 0.61 5.72
C LEU A 185 3.85 -0.07 6.80
N ALA A 186 3.96 -1.40 6.77
CA ALA A 186 4.81 -2.15 7.70
C ALA A 186 6.28 -1.70 7.61
N ALA A 187 6.83 -1.61 6.39
CA ALA A 187 8.20 -1.14 6.19
C ALA A 187 8.43 0.33 6.64
N ALA A 188 7.39 1.17 6.61
CA ALA A 188 7.46 2.53 7.16
C ALA A 188 7.40 2.53 8.70
N GLN A 189 6.58 1.66 9.30
CA GLN A 189 6.46 1.49 10.75
C GLN A 189 7.75 0.91 11.37
N ASP A 190 8.39 -0.06 10.72
CA ASP A 190 9.67 -0.62 11.15
C ASP A 190 10.76 0.48 11.18
N ARG A 191 10.87 1.26 10.10
CA ARG A 191 11.80 2.40 10.00
C ARG A 191 11.53 3.48 11.04
N LEU A 192 10.27 3.79 11.33
CA LEU A 192 9.89 4.73 12.39
C LEU A 192 10.38 4.21 13.75
N THR A 193 10.10 2.94 14.05
CA THR A 193 10.50 2.30 15.32
C THR A 193 12.02 2.29 15.48
N ASP A 194 12.79 2.06 14.40
CA ASP A 194 14.25 2.12 14.41
C ASP A 194 14.80 3.54 14.63
N LEU A 195 14.17 4.56 14.03
CA LEU A 195 14.53 5.96 14.26
C LEU A 195 14.20 6.41 15.68
N GLU A 196 13.07 5.95 16.25
CA GLU A 196 12.71 6.20 17.66
C GLU A 196 13.73 5.58 18.61
N ARG A 197 14.16 4.33 18.37
CA ARG A 197 15.26 3.67 19.12
C ARG A 197 16.56 4.48 19.05
N GLN A 198 16.99 4.87 17.85
CA GLN A 198 18.21 5.68 17.67
C GLN A 198 18.13 7.02 18.42
N LYS A 199 16.97 7.69 18.34
CA LYS A 199 16.70 8.95 19.05
C LYS A 199 16.71 8.76 20.56
N ASP A 200 16.17 7.65 21.08
CA ASP A 200 16.18 7.34 22.52
C ASP A 200 17.57 6.95 23.03
N ASP A 201 18.36 6.22 22.24
CA ASP A 201 19.75 5.88 22.58
C ASP A 201 20.66 7.12 22.59
N ILE A 202 20.49 8.02 21.61
CA ILE A 202 21.13 9.33 21.59
C ILE A 202 20.70 10.11 22.85
N MET A 203 19.40 10.28 23.10
CA MET A 203 18.91 10.97 24.31
C MET A 203 19.44 10.37 25.62
N ARG A 204 19.56 9.05 25.71
CA ARG A 204 20.16 8.37 26.88
C ARG A 204 21.63 8.75 27.04
N SER A 205 22.40 8.72 25.94
CA SER A 205 23.84 9.03 25.93
C SER A 205 24.19 10.51 26.18
N TYR A 206 23.26 11.43 25.88
CA TYR A 206 23.36 12.87 26.14
C TYR A 206 22.48 13.31 27.33
N SER A 207 21.92 12.38 28.11
CA SER A 207 21.20 12.73 29.33
C SER A 207 22.15 13.41 30.34
N PRO A 208 21.68 14.38 31.15
CA PRO A 208 22.54 15.09 32.09
C PRO A 208 23.31 14.14 33.01
N ALA A 209 22.65 13.08 33.52
CA ALA A 209 23.29 12.05 34.33
C ALA A 209 24.41 11.31 33.58
N ALA A 210 24.19 10.90 32.33
CA ALA A 210 25.23 10.22 31.53
C ALA A 210 26.40 11.15 31.15
N LEU A 211 26.17 12.46 31.03
CA LEU A 211 27.23 13.44 30.81
C LEU A 211 28.05 13.71 32.08
N LEU A 212 27.40 13.78 33.24
CA LEU A 212 28.07 13.88 34.54
C LEU A 212 28.89 12.62 34.85
N ASP A 213 28.34 11.42 34.62
CA ASP A 213 29.03 10.14 34.81
C ASP A 213 30.29 10.02 33.91
N LYS A 214 30.21 10.49 32.66
CA LYS A 214 31.38 10.60 31.76
C LYS A 214 32.44 11.57 32.30
N LEU A 215 32.03 12.70 32.87
CA LEU A 215 32.97 13.64 33.52
C LEU A 215 33.61 13.02 34.75
N GLN A 216 32.84 12.38 35.62
CA GLN A 216 33.33 11.69 36.82
C GLN A 216 34.30 10.56 36.47
N THR A 217 33.99 9.76 35.44
CA THR A 217 34.87 8.70 34.92
C THR A 217 36.17 9.29 34.34
N SER A 218 36.09 10.43 33.64
CA SER A 218 37.29 11.12 33.14
C SER A 218 38.15 11.70 34.27
N MET A 219 37.53 12.20 35.34
CA MET A 219 38.24 12.68 36.53
C MET A 219 38.99 11.54 37.22
N ALA A 220 38.35 10.39 37.43
CA ALA A 220 38.98 9.21 38.02
C ALA A 220 40.22 8.73 37.23
N LYS A 221 40.14 8.74 35.89
CA LYS A 221 41.28 8.42 35.02
C LYS A 221 42.44 9.41 35.16
N LEU A 222 42.16 10.70 35.29
CA LEU A 222 43.19 11.72 35.50
C LEU A 222 43.85 11.63 36.90
N ASP A 223 43.12 11.12 37.89
CA ASP A 223 43.69 10.74 39.19
C ASP A 223 44.65 9.54 39.02
N GLU A 224 44.17 8.44 38.42
CA GLU A 224 44.94 7.21 38.19
C GLU A 224 46.21 7.45 37.35
N GLU A 225 46.12 8.19 36.23
CA GLU A 225 47.27 8.61 35.42
C GLU A 225 48.31 9.43 36.23
N SER A 226 47.85 10.18 37.24
CA SER A 226 48.74 10.98 38.09
C SER A 226 49.42 10.15 39.18
N GLU A 227 48.76 9.09 39.67
CA GLU A 227 49.36 8.11 40.57
C GLU A 227 50.39 7.24 39.83
N GLU A 228 50.06 6.76 38.62
CA GLU A 228 51.03 6.10 37.74
C GLU A 228 52.27 6.97 37.49
N LEU A 229 52.07 8.27 37.25
CA LEU A 229 53.16 9.21 37.02
C LEU A 229 54.06 9.36 38.27
N GLN A 230 53.48 9.35 39.46
CA GLN A 230 54.23 9.32 40.72
C GLN A 230 54.98 8.00 40.91
N GLN A 231 54.36 6.86 40.61
CA GLN A 231 55.01 5.54 40.66
C GLN A 231 56.22 5.47 39.72
N LYS A 232 56.09 5.96 38.47
CA LYS A 232 57.20 6.02 37.49
C LYS A 232 58.35 6.92 37.95
N PHE A 233 58.07 7.99 38.69
CA PHE A 233 59.12 8.79 39.35
C PHE A 233 59.81 8.03 40.49
N LEU A 234 59.07 7.29 41.32
CA LEU A 234 59.63 6.45 42.39
C LEU A 234 60.50 5.30 41.83
N ALA A 235 60.10 4.73 40.69
CA ALA A 235 60.89 3.76 39.92
C ALA A 235 62.15 4.36 39.26
N LYS A 236 62.28 5.71 39.25
CA LYS A 236 63.33 6.50 38.59
C LYS A 236 63.30 6.47 37.05
N ASP A 237 62.15 6.11 36.46
CA ASP A 237 61.94 6.12 35.00
C ASP A 237 61.80 7.55 34.44
N ILE A 238 61.52 8.52 35.31
CA ILE A 238 61.25 9.93 34.95
C ILE A 238 62.00 10.83 35.92
N ASP A 239 62.62 11.91 35.43
CA ASP A 239 63.26 12.92 36.27
C ASP A 239 62.23 13.87 36.94
N PHE A 240 62.70 14.63 37.93
CA PHE A 240 61.86 15.55 38.69
C PHE A 240 61.26 16.70 37.83
N PRO A 241 62.01 17.38 36.94
CA PRO A 241 61.42 18.37 36.02
C PRO A 241 60.26 17.82 35.16
N HIS A 242 60.40 16.63 34.59
CA HIS A 242 59.37 15.99 33.76
C HIS A 242 58.17 15.53 34.59
N LEU A 243 58.38 15.01 35.82
CA LEU A 243 57.30 14.76 36.79
C LEU A 243 56.47 16.03 37.00
N VAL A 244 57.11 17.13 37.44
CA VAL A 244 56.42 18.38 37.77
C VAL A 244 55.66 18.93 36.57
N GLN A 245 56.26 18.89 35.37
CA GLN A 245 55.63 19.37 34.15
C GLN A 245 54.39 18.53 33.75
N LYS A 246 54.47 17.20 33.82
CA LYS A 246 53.34 16.30 33.49
C LYS A 246 52.25 16.35 34.57
N TYR A 247 52.63 16.29 35.85
CA TYR A 247 51.69 16.29 36.98
C TYR A 247 50.87 17.59 37.02
N LYS A 248 51.49 18.74 36.79
CA LYS A 248 50.78 20.03 36.67
C LYS A 248 49.73 20.02 35.55
N LYS A 249 50.03 19.40 34.39
CA LYS A 249 49.08 19.27 33.28
C LYS A 249 47.88 18.40 33.66
N LEU A 250 48.12 17.20 34.21
CA LEU A 250 47.07 16.28 34.66
C LEU A 250 46.16 16.93 35.71
N ARG A 251 46.74 17.52 36.75
CA ARG A 251 45.96 18.19 37.81
C ARG A 251 45.20 19.42 37.31
N THR A 252 45.76 20.18 36.37
CA THR A 252 45.02 21.28 35.72
C THR A 252 43.83 20.78 34.90
N ALA A 253 43.95 19.64 34.22
CA ALA A 253 42.83 19.03 33.50
C ALA A 253 41.77 18.49 34.47
N TYR A 254 42.18 17.82 35.53
CA TYR A 254 41.30 17.31 36.58
C TYR A 254 40.45 18.42 37.21
N HIS A 255 41.07 19.50 37.69
CA HIS A 255 40.35 20.60 38.33
C HIS A 255 39.38 21.32 37.37
N LYS A 256 39.70 21.39 36.06
CA LYS A 256 38.75 21.89 35.04
C LYS A 256 37.51 21.00 34.93
N GLN A 257 37.69 19.68 34.92
CA GLN A 257 36.58 18.74 34.87
C GLN A 257 35.76 18.73 36.16
N ALA A 258 36.41 18.81 37.33
CA ALA A 258 35.75 18.90 38.63
C ALA A 258 34.87 20.15 38.76
N LEU A 259 35.36 21.31 38.31
CA LEU A 259 34.57 22.55 38.28
C LEU A 259 33.38 22.47 37.31
N LEU A 260 33.58 21.85 36.13
CA LEU A 260 32.51 21.64 35.15
C LEU A 260 31.44 20.65 35.67
N HIS A 261 31.85 19.58 36.34
CA HIS A 261 30.97 18.61 36.97
C HIS A 261 30.14 19.26 38.08
N LEU A 262 30.77 20.02 38.98
CA LEU A 262 30.08 20.76 40.04
C LEU A 262 29.05 21.76 39.46
N ALA A 263 29.42 22.51 38.42
CA ALA A 263 28.52 23.44 37.73
C ALA A 263 27.40 22.75 36.92
N GLY A 264 27.51 21.44 36.65
CA GLY A 264 26.47 20.63 36.04
C GLY A 264 25.57 19.88 37.03
N GLN A 265 25.90 19.92 38.33
CA GLN A 265 25.09 19.33 39.41
C GLN A 265 24.13 20.33 40.07
N THR A 266 24.30 21.63 39.82
CA THR A 266 23.45 22.73 40.30
C THR A 266 22.27 23.01 39.39
#